data_AF-A0A0X3BKH8-F1
#
_entry.id   AF-A0A0X3BKH8-F1
#
_cell.length_a   1.000
_cell.length_b   1.000
_cell.length_c   1.000
_cell.angle_alpha   90.00
_cell.angle_beta   90.00
_cell.angle_gamma   90.00
#
_symmetry.space_group_name_H-M   'P 1'
#
loop_
_entity.id
_entity.type
_entity.pdbx_description
1 polymer ?
#
loop_
_entity_poly.entity_id
_entity_poly.type
_entity_poly.pdbx_seq_one_letter_code
_entity_poly.pdbx_strand_id
1 'polypeptide(L)'
;MVRVSIPGRVIDERYTRILIERKDLTLMDVIALDKVQKGYPISKEERELLRKKNLIEGRHPNLYVSESVAAKTDTQADYIRNRSFDRAYFKDMVVAYLRTYHEAKRAEIEKLLLDKVSDALNKEQKRQFIKDLLQEMRKEGTIRTIGITRGAKWVLAHDPEDGV
;
A
#
# COMPACT_ATOMS: atom_id res chain seq x y z
N MET A 1 5.50 36.23 -0.32
CA MET A 1 5.09 35.48 0.89
C MET A 1 3.59 35.64 1.06
N VAL A 2 2.81 34.58 0.88
CA VAL A 2 1.36 34.62 1.14
C VAL A 2 1.10 33.71 2.33
N ARG A 3 0.71 34.30 3.46
CA ARG A 3 0.36 33.61 4.71
C ARG A 3 -1.14 33.76 4.89
N VAL A 4 -1.88 32.65 4.84
CA VAL A 4 -3.31 32.62 5.17
C VAL A 4 -3.43 32.11 6.60
N SER A 5 -3.94 32.95 7.48
CA SER A 5 -4.13 32.64 8.90
C SER A 5 -5.63 32.54 9.18
N ILE A 6 -6.14 31.33 9.38
CA ILE A 6 -7.47 31.07 9.91
C ILE A 6 -7.31 30.79 11.41
N PRO A 7 -8.08 31.43 12.30
CA PRO A 7 -7.86 31.32 13.74
C PRO A 7 -7.98 29.86 14.20
N GLY A 8 -6.87 29.29 14.66
CA GLY A 8 -6.84 28.09 15.50
C GLY A 8 -5.98 26.90 15.05
N ARG A 9 -5.56 26.76 13.78
CA ARG A 9 -4.65 25.67 13.35
C ARG A 9 -3.78 26.11 12.19
N VAL A 10 -2.46 26.13 12.39
CA VAL A 10 -1.49 26.34 11.30
C VAL A 10 -1.52 25.10 10.43
N ILE A 11 -2.00 25.25 9.19
CA ILE A 11 -1.90 24.21 8.16
C ILE A 11 -0.46 24.21 7.66
N ASP A 12 0.10 23.02 7.45
CA ASP A 12 1.45 22.88 6.91
C ASP A 12 1.57 23.60 5.55
N GLU A 13 2.67 24.30 5.35
CA GLU A 13 2.92 25.04 4.11
C GLU A 13 2.92 24.12 2.88
N ARG A 14 3.36 22.87 3.06
CA ARG A 14 3.38 21.82 2.04
C ARG A 14 1.97 21.50 1.52
N TYR A 15 1.02 21.46 2.45
CA TYR A 15 -0.39 21.21 2.16
C TYR A 15 -1.08 22.45 1.56
N THR A 16 -0.64 23.65 1.92
CA THR A 16 -1.08 24.90 1.29
C THR A 16 -0.66 24.97 -0.18
N ARG A 17 0.54 24.48 -0.53
CA ARG A 17 1.01 24.42 -1.92
C ARG A 17 0.14 23.49 -2.78
N ILE A 18 -0.25 22.34 -2.25
CA ILE A 18 -1.16 21.41 -2.91
C ILE A 18 -2.54 22.05 -3.19
N LEU A 19 -3.06 22.84 -2.25
CA LEU A 19 -4.32 23.57 -2.43
C LEU A 19 -4.26 24.58 -3.59
N ILE A 20 -3.12 25.26 -3.76
CA ILE A 20 -2.92 26.27 -4.81
C ILE A 20 -2.81 25.61 -6.19
N GLU A 21 -2.09 24.48 -6.28
CA GLU A 21 -1.87 23.79 -7.55
C GLU A 21 -3.07 22.98 -8.03
N ARG A 22 -3.83 22.39 -7.11
CA ARG A 22 -5.02 21.60 -7.41
C ARG A 22 -6.28 22.32 -6.98
N LYS A 23 -6.85 23.09 -7.91
CA LYS A 23 -8.12 23.83 -7.72
C LYS A 23 -9.33 22.92 -7.48
N ASP A 24 -9.20 21.62 -7.71
CA ASP A 24 -10.22 20.61 -7.41
C ASP A 24 -10.18 20.11 -5.95
N LEU A 25 -9.16 20.55 -5.19
CA LEU A 25 -9.04 20.30 -3.76
C LEU A 25 -9.65 21.43 -2.96
N THR A 26 -10.41 21.03 -1.95
CA THR A 26 -10.96 21.94 -0.95
C THR A 26 -10.01 22.01 0.24
N LEU A 27 -10.15 23.08 1.03
CA LEU A 27 -9.43 23.21 2.29
C LEU A 27 -9.63 21.99 3.21
N MET A 28 -10.84 21.41 3.20
CA MET A 28 -11.18 20.23 3.98
C MET A 28 -10.43 18.98 3.51
N ASP A 29 -10.23 18.80 2.20
CA ASP A 29 -9.44 17.69 1.67
C ASP A 29 -7.99 17.76 2.16
N VAL A 30 -7.43 18.97 2.15
CA VAL A 30 -6.06 19.22 2.56
C VAL A 30 -5.85 19.00 4.06
N ILE A 31 -6.81 19.44 4.88
CA ILE A 31 -6.82 19.16 6.32
C ILE A 31 -6.92 17.65 6.58
N ALA A 32 -7.76 16.94 5.83
CA ALA A 32 -7.92 15.51 5.98
C ALA A 32 -6.65 14.74 5.54
N LEU A 33 -5.93 15.21 4.52
CA LEU A 33 -4.63 14.65 4.15
C LEU A 33 -3.57 14.85 5.23
N ASP A 34 -3.50 16.04 5.84
CA ASP A 34 -2.60 16.32 6.95
C ASP A 34 -2.88 15.41 8.15
N LYS A 35 -4.16 15.14 8.45
CA LYS A 35 -4.55 14.16 9.47
C LYS A 35 -4.04 12.76 9.14
N VAL A 36 -4.21 12.30 7.89
CA VAL A 36 -3.75 10.98 7.45
C VAL A 36 -2.24 10.84 7.58
N GLN A 37 -1.47 11.84 7.13
CA GLN A 37 0.00 11.81 7.25
C GLN A 37 0.45 11.76 8.72
N LYS A 38 -0.24 12.48 9.60
CA LYS A 38 0.07 12.51 11.04
C LYS A 38 -0.51 11.31 11.80
N GLY A 39 -1.17 10.36 11.12
CA GLY A 39 -1.78 9.18 11.74
C GLY A 39 -3.00 9.49 12.60
N TYR A 40 -3.60 10.68 12.46
CA TYR A 40 -4.82 11.05 13.17
C TYR A 40 -6.06 10.34 12.59
N PRO A 41 -7.05 10.01 13.43
CA PRO A 41 -8.29 9.43 12.96
C PRO A 41 -9.04 10.42 12.05
N ILE A 42 -9.50 9.90 10.91
CA ILE A 42 -10.36 10.62 9.96
C ILE A 42 -11.75 9.99 9.91
N SER A 43 -12.76 10.79 9.61
CA SER A 43 -14.13 10.31 9.48
C SER A 43 -14.29 9.39 8.27
N LYS A 44 -15.37 8.59 8.25
CA LYS A 44 -15.68 7.74 7.09
C LYS A 44 -15.90 8.58 5.83
N GLU A 45 -16.57 9.72 5.95
CA GLU A 45 -16.85 10.65 4.84
C GLU A 45 -15.55 11.26 4.29
N GLU A 46 -14.67 11.76 5.17
CA GLU A 46 -13.36 12.30 4.79
C GLU A 46 -12.55 11.25 4.01
N ARG A 47 -12.52 10.02 4.52
CA ARG A 47 -11.83 8.89 3.87
C ARG A 47 -12.42 8.56 2.50
N GLU A 48 -13.73 8.46 2.38
CA GLU A 48 -14.38 8.14 1.09
C GLU A 48 -14.15 9.24 0.05
N LEU A 49 -14.19 10.51 0.46
CA LEU A 49 -13.88 11.65 -0.39
C LEU A 49 -12.42 11.60 -0.89
N LEU A 50 -11.46 11.45 0.03
CA LEU A 50 -10.04 11.38 -0.32
C LEU A 50 -9.73 10.18 -1.21
N ARG A 51 -10.40 9.04 -0.98
CA ARG A 51 -10.23 7.84 -1.80
C ARG A 51 -10.84 8.00 -3.19
N LYS A 52 -11.99 8.64 -3.31
CA LYS A 52 -12.62 8.97 -4.60
C LYS A 52 -11.75 9.91 -5.44
N LYS A 53 -10.99 10.79 -4.79
CA LYS A 53 -10.03 11.71 -5.42
C LYS A 53 -8.63 11.11 -5.62
N ASN A 54 -8.42 9.83 -5.28
CA ASN A 54 -7.12 9.13 -5.33
C ASN A 54 -5.99 9.85 -4.57
N LEU A 55 -6.33 10.52 -3.46
CA LEU A 55 -5.38 11.29 -2.64
C LEU A 55 -4.76 10.47 -1.50
N ILE A 56 -5.40 9.37 -1.15
CA ILE A 56 -4.94 8.44 -0.12
C ILE A 56 -4.93 7.02 -0.64
N GLU A 57 -4.00 6.24 -0.11
CA GLU A 57 -3.82 4.83 -0.35
C GLU A 57 -3.83 4.08 1.00
N GLY A 58 -3.81 2.75 0.95
CA GLY A 58 -3.90 1.92 2.14
C GLY A 58 -5.32 1.55 2.57
N ARG A 59 -5.43 0.98 3.76
CA ARG A 59 -6.67 0.45 4.32
C ARG A 59 -6.78 0.85 5.78
N HIS A 60 -7.91 1.47 6.15
CA HIS A 60 -8.18 1.86 7.53
C HIS A 60 -7.94 0.69 8.50
N PRO A 61 -7.21 0.90 9.62
CA PRO A 61 -6.74 2.21 10.12
C PRO A 61 -5.43 2.72 9.47
N ASN A 62 -4.70 1.88 8.75
CA ASN A 62 -3.42 2.20 8.14
C ASN A 62 -3.60 2.87 6.76
N LEU A 63 -3.86 4.17 6.78
CA LEU A 63 -3.96 5.01 5.59
C LEU A 63 -2.68 5.81 5.41
N TYR A 64 -2.29 6.03 4.16
CA TYR A 64 -1.16 6.87 3.79
C TYR A 64 -1.55 7.77 2.62
N VAL A 65 -0.83 8.87 2.46
CA VAL A 65 -1.02 9.78 1.32
C VAL A 65 -0.59 9.09 0.02
N SER A 66 -1.24 9.39 -1.10
CA SER A 66 -0.89 8.80 -2.40
C SER A 66 0.44 9.34 -2.93
N GLU A 67 1.02 8.67 -3.93
CA GLU A 67 2.28 9.07 -4.57
C GLU A 67 2.25 10.54 -5.00
N SER A 68 1.15 10.97 -5.62
CA SER A 68 0.96 12.32 -6.14
C SER A 68 0.97 13.39 -5.04
N VAL A 69 0.50 13.04 -3.84
CA VAL A 69 0.50 13.93 -2.68
C VAL A 69 1.88 13.91 -2.04
N ALA A 70 2.46 12.72 -1.83
CA ALA A 70 3.77 12.56 -1.23
C ALA A 70 4.89 13.26 -2.00
N ALA A 71 4.83 13.24 -3.33
CA ALA A 71 5.73 13.95 -4.23
C ALA A 71 5.70 15.47 -4.03
N LYS A 72 4.56 16.02 -3.60
CA LYS A 72 4.34 17.45 -3.42
C LYS A 72 4.49 17.92 -1.97
N THR A 73 4.38 17.00 -1.01
CA THR A 73 4.55 17.28 0.42
C THR A 73 5.92 16.88 0.96
N ASP A 74 6.91 16.66 0.09
CA ASP A 74 8.26 16.20 0.49
C ASP A 74 8.23 15.00 1.46
N THR A 75 7.23 14.13 1.29
CA THR A 75 7.01 12.94 2.12
C THR A 75 7.20 11.66 1.32
N GLN A 76 7.96 11.75 0.23
CA GLN A 76 8.29 10.61 -0.63
C GLN A 76 8.98 9.50 0.18
N ALA A 77 9.84 9.85 1.15
CA ALA A 77 10.51 8.88 2.01
C ALA A 77 9.52 8.09 2.90
N ASP A 78 8.52 8.77 3.48
CA ASP A 78 7.48 8.12 4.27
C ASP A 78 6.53 7.29 3.39
N TYR A 79 6.23 7.78 2.18
CA TYR A 79 5.46 7.06 1.17
C TYR A 79 6.14 5.76 0.73
N ILE A 80 7.41 5.83 0.37
CA ILE A 80 8.22 4.65 -0.01
C ILE A 80 8.36 3.71 1.19
N ARG A 81 8.54 4.21 2.41
CA ARG A 81 8.56 3.37 3.62
C ARG A 81 7.25 2.59 3.80
N ASN A 82 6.11 3.24 3.63
CA ASN A 82 4.79 2.63 3.85
C ASN A 82 4.31 1.75 2.68
N ARG A 83 4.68 2.08 1.43
CA ARG A 83 4.25 1.32 0.23
C ARG A 83 5.20 0.18 -0.12
N SER A 84 6.50 0.47 -0.11
CA SER A 84 7.50 -0.40 -0.75
C SER A 84 8.02 -1.48 0.19
N PHE A 85 8.13 -1.23 1.49
CA PHE A 85 8.64 -2.24 2.42
C PHE A 85 7.61 -3.32 2.76
N ASP A 86 6.31 -3.07 2.68
CA ASP A 86 5.35 -4.15 2.93
C ASP A 86 5.29 -5.10 1.74
N ARG A 87 4.97 -4.61 0.54
CA ARG A 87 4.74 -5.50 -0.61
C ARG A 87 6.01 -6.18 -1.11
N ALA A 88 7.10 -5.46 -1.34
CA ALA A 88 8.32 -6.06 -1.88
C ALA A 88 8.88 -7.11 -0.92
N TYR A 89 8.90 -6.80 0.38
CA TYR A 89 9.29 -7.76 1.42
C TYR A 89 8.42 -9.03 1.42
N PHE A 90 7.09 -8.90 1.30
CA PHE A 90 6.23 -10.07 1.21
C PHE A 90 6.44 -10.86 -0.09
N LYS A 91 6.73 -10.20 -1.22
CA LYS A 91 7.12 -10.89 -2.47
C LYS A 91 8.42 -11.66 -2.29
N ASP A 92 9.43 -11.04 -1.71
CA ASP A 92 10.74 -11.66 -1.45
C ASP A 92 10.61 -12.86 -0.51
N MET A 93 9.76 -12.76 0.51
CA MET A 93 9.43 -13.89 1.38
C MET A 93 8.78 -15.06 0.63
N VAL A 94 7.85 -14.78 -0.28
CA VAL A 94 7.22 -15.81 -1.12
C VAL A 94 8.25 -16.44 -2.04
N VAL A 95 9.13 -15.65 -2.65
CA VAL A 95 10.23 -16.16 -3.48
C VAL A 95 11.17 -17.04 -2.66
N ALA A 96 11.60 -16.60 -1.48
CA ALA A 96 12.47 -17.38 -0.59
C ALA A 96 11.83 -18.72 -0.18
N TYR A 97 10.53 -18.72 0.12
CA TYR A 97 9.78 -19.95 0.40
C TYR A 97 9.76 -20.88 -0.82
N LEU A 98 9.44 -20.35 -2.00
CA LEU A 98 9.39 -21.14 -3.24
C LEU A 98 10.77 -21.62 -3.69
N ARG A 99 11.86 -20.91 -3.40
CA ARG A 99 13.22 -21.41 -3.62
C ARG A 99 13.55 -22.58 -2.71
N THR A 100 13.13 -22.51 -1.44
CA THR A 100 13.44 -23.53 -0.43
C THR A 100 12.61 -24.80 -0.61
N TYR A 101 11.33 -24.66 -0.97
CA TYR A 101 10.37 -25.77 -1.00
C TYR A 101 9.89 -26.11 -2.42
N HIS A 102 10.36 -25.41 -3.46
CA HIS A 102 10.04 -25.54 -4.90
C HIS A 102 8.57 -25.28 -5.30
N GLU A 103 7.62 -25.64 -4.44
CA GLU A 103 6.19 -25.46 -4.63
C GLU A 103 5.52 -25.00 -3.34
N ALA A 104 4.45 -24.22 -3.48
CA ALA A 104 3.62 -23.81 -2.36
C ALA A 104 2.14 -23.82 -2.72
N LYS A 105 1.31 -24.35 -1.82
CA LYS A 105 -0.13 -24.12 -1.89
C LYS A 105 -0.45 -22.72 -1.39
N ARG A 106 -1.56 -22.16 -1.88
CA ARG A 106 -2.08 -20.87 -1.39
C ARG A 106 -2.21 -20.85 0.15
N ALA A 107 -2.66 -21.94 0.76
CA ALA A 107 -2.83 -22.03 2.22
C ALA A 107 -1.50 -21.94 2.98
N GLU A 108 -0.39 -22.43 2.41
CA GLU A 108 0.93 -22.38 3.01
C GLU A 108 1.51 -20.96 2.95
N ILE A 109 1.35 -20.29 1.81
CA ILE A 109 1.68 -18.87 1.66
C ILE A 109 0.82 -18.02 2.59
N GLU A 110 -0.49 -18.33 2.71
CA GLU A 110 -1.36 -17.67 3.66
C GLU A 110 -0.85 -17.84 5.09
N LYS A 111 -0.46 -19.05 5.51
CA LYS A 111 0.10 -19.30 6.85
C LYS A 111 1.41 -18.55 7.07
N LEU A 112 2.30 -18.51 6.08
CA LEU A 112 3.60 -17.82 6.15
C LEU A 112 3.44 -16.30 6.35
N LEU A 113 2.49 -15.71 5.63
CA LEU A 113 2.31 -14.25 5.59
C LEU A 113 1.32 -13.75 6.65
N LEU A 114 0.31 -14.54 7.04
CA LEU A 114 -0.74 -14.11 7.98
C LEU A 114 -0.18 -13.59 9.31
N ASP A 115 0.88 -14.24 9.81
CA ASP A 115 1.52 -13.91 11.08
C ASP A 115 2.50 -12.72 10.98
N LYS A 116 2.84 -12.29 9.77
CA LYS A 116 3.78 -11.18 9.51
C LYS A 116 3.13 -9.95 8.90
N VAL A 117 1.95 -10.11 8.31
CA VAL A 117 1.13 -8.99 7.86
C VAL A 117 0.60 -8.25 9.08
N SER A 118 0.70 -6.92 9.06
CA SER A 118 0.24 -6.00 10.12
C SER A 118 -1.01 -6.47 10.87
N ASP A 119 -0.96 -6.45 12.20
CA ASP A 119 -2.09 -6.79 13.07
C ASP A 119 -3.28 -5.83 12.96
N ALA A 120 -3.08 -4.67 12.34
CA ALA A 120 -4.16 -3.74 12.03
C ALA A 120 -5.13 -4.28 10.95
N LEU A 121 -4.75 -5.33 10.21
CA LEU A 121 -5.55 -5.95 9.16
C LEU A 121 -6.33 -7.16 9.71
N ASN A 122 -7.65 -7.19 9.49
CA ASN A 122 -8.44 -8.38 9.84
C ASN A 122 -8.12 -9.57 8.89
N LYS A 123 -8.43 -10.80 9.31
CA LYS A 123 -8.09 -12.03 8.57
C LYS A 123 -8.53 -12.02 7.10
N GLU A 124 -9.69 -11.44 6.79
CA GLU A 124 -10.20 -11.34 5.43
C GLU A 124 -9.40 -10.32 4.60
N GLN A 125 -8.98 -9.22 5.22
CA GLN A 125 -8.11 -8.23 4.58
C GLN A 125 -6.73 -8.81 4.28
N LYS A 126 -6.16 -9.57 5.22
CA LYS A 126 -4.88 -10.27 5.03
C LYS A 126 -4.98 -11.27 3.87
N ARG A 127 -6.05 -12.06 3.79
CA ARG A 127 -6.29 -13.00 2.68
C ARG A 127 -6.44 -12.31 1.32
N GLN A 128 -7.13 -11.17 1.28
CA GLN A 128 -7.28 -10.40 0.05
C GLN A 128 -5.95 -9.78 -0.40
N PHE A 129 -5.18 -9.23 0.55
CA PHE A 129 -3.84 -8.71 0.27
C PHE A 129 -2.93 -9.79 -0.33
N ILE A 130 -2.91 -10.99 0.28
CA ILE A 130 -2.11 -12.13 -0.21
C ILE A 130 -2.59 -12.58 -1.60
N LYS A 131 -3.92 -12.58 -1.85
CA LYS A 131 -4.47 -12.86 -3.18
C LYS A 131 -3.95 -11.88 -4.23
N ASP A 132 -4.01 -10.59 -3.92
CA ASP A 132 -3.61 -9.52 -4.83
C ASP A 132 -2.09 -9.57 -5.08
N LEU A 133 -1.30 -9.83 -4.04
CA LEU A 133 0.15 -10.02 -4.10
C LEU A 133 0.53 -11.16 -5.07
N LEU A 134 -0.09 -12.34 -4.91
CA LEU A 134 0.19 -13.49 -5.78
C LEU A 134 -0.26 -13.25 -7.23
N GLN A 135 -1.37 -12.54 -7.43
CA GLN A 135 -1.80 -12.16 -8.77
C GLN A 135 -0.82 -11.18 -9.42
N GLU A 136 -0.28 -10.23 -8.67
CA GLU A 136 0.73 -9.29 -9.12
C GLU A 136 2.01 -10.02 -9.53
N MET A 137 2.55 -10.89 -8.65
CA MET A 137 3.74 -11.71 -8.95
C MET A 137 3.55 -12.63 -10.16
N ARG A 138 2.31 -13.11 -10.40
CA ARG A 138 1.97 -13.88 -11.60
C ARG A 138 2.00 -13.03 -12.87
N LYS A 139 1.46 -11.80 -12.80
CA LYS A 139 1.48 -10.86 -13.93
C LYS A 139 2.90 -10.38 -14.26
N GLU A 140 3.74 -10.23 -13.24
CA GLU A 140 5.16 -9.90 -13.36
C GLU A 140 6.00 -11.06 -13.91
N GLY A 141 5.46 -12.28 -13.93
CA GLY A 141 6.18 -13.47 -14.40
C GLY A 141 7.15 -14.05 -13.36
N THR A 142 7.11 -13.61 -12.11
CA THR A 142 7.95 -14.14 -11.01
C THR A 142 7.50 -15.53 -10.59
N ILE A 143 6.19 -15.77 -10.55
CA ILE A 143 5.58 -17.06 -10.16
C ILE A 143 4.57 -17.52 -11.19
N ARG A 144 4.37 -18.83 -11.29
CA ARG A 144 3.33 -19.47 -12.10
C ARG A 144 2.55 -20.48 -11.28
N THR A 145 1.31 -20.69 -11.67
CA THR A 145 0.48 -21.76 -11.10
C THR A 145 0.62 -23.03 -11.93
N ILE A 146 0.91 -24.15 -11.26
CA ILE A 146 0.85 -25.49 -11.84
C ILE A 146 -0.37 -26.24 -11.28
N GLY A 147 -1.15 -26.88 -12.16
CA GLY A 147 -2.33 -27.69 -11.80
C GLY A 147 -3.68 -27.03 -12.08
N ILE A 148 -4.74 -27.85 -12.04
CA ILE A 148 -6.12 -27.48 -12.42
C ILE A 148 -6.90 -27.12 -11.14
N THR A 149 -7.30 -25.85 -11.06
CA THR A 149 -8.24 -25.25 -10.08
C THR A 149 -8.02 -25.54 -8.60
N ARG A 150 -8.52 -26.65 -8.02
CA ARG A 150 -8.56 -26.87 -6.56
C ARG A 150 -7.22 -27.26 -5.93
N GLY A 151 -6.28 -27.76 -6.73
CA GLY A 151 -4.94 -28.18 -6.28
C GLY A 151 -3.81 -27.30 -6.80
N ALA A 152 -4.12 -26.12 -7.34
CA ALA A 152 -3.11 -25.27 -7.98
C ALA A 152 -2.00 -24.89 -6.99
N LYS A 153 -0.76 -25.24 -7.36
CA LYS A 153 0.44 -24.90 -6.60
C LYS A 153 1.15 -23.75 -7.29
N TRP A 154 1.74 -22.88 -6.51
CA TRP A 154 2.61 -21.81 -6.97
C TRP A 154 4.02 -22.34 -7.04
N VAL A 155 4.71 -22.04 -8.13
CA VAL A 155 6.12 -22.33 -8.35
C VAL A 155 6.77 -21.10 -8.97
N LEU A 156 8.09 -20.97 -8.86
CA LEU A 156 8.82 -19.92 -9.55
C LEU A 156 8.71 -20.12 -11.07
N ALA A 157 8.55 -19.02 -11.81
CA ALA A 157 8.46 -19.07 -13.27
C ALA A 157 9.85 -19.08 -13.94
N HIS A 158 10.85 -18.51 -13.28
CA HIS A 158 12.26 -18.61 -13.63
C HIS A 158 13.06 -18.76 -12.33
N ASP A 159 14.05 -19.64 -12.30
CA ASP A 159 15.04 -19.62 -11.22
C ASP A 159 15.99 -18.45 -11.51
N PRO A 160 16.20 -17.51 -10.57
CA PRO A 160 17.14 -16.41 -10.82
C PRO A 160 18.62 -16.82 -10.87
N GLU A 161 18.93 -18.12 -10.92
CA GLU A 161 20.27 -18.67 -11.08
C GLU A 161 20.65 -19.01 -12.54
N ASP A 162 19.73 -18.93 -13.51
CA ASP A 162 20.05 -19.18 -14.94
C ASP A 162 20.74 -17.98 -15.65
N GLY A 163 21.44 -17.13 -14.90
CA GLY A 163 22.02 -15.89 -15.38
C GLY A 163 23.41 -15.56 -14.83
N VAL A 164 24.25 -16.58 -14.60
CA VAL A 164 25.70 -16.43 -14.36
C VAL A 164 26.50 -17.23 -15.38
#